data_AF-L0N2G4-F1
#
_entry.id   AF-L0N2G4-F1
#
_cell.length_a   1.000
_cell.length_b   1.000
_cell.length_c   1.000
_cell.angle_alpha   90.00
_cell.angle_beta   90.00
_cell.angle_gamma   90.00
#
_symmetry.space_group_name_H-M   'P 1'
#
loop_
_entity.id
_entity.type
_entity.pdbx_description
1 polymer ?
#
loop_
_entity_poly.entity_id
_entity_poly.type
_entity_poly.pdbx_seq_one_letter_code
_entity_poly.pdbx_strand_id
1 'polypeptide(L)' 'FTVFLLNGFQLRGQVQSFDNFTVLLETEGNHQLIYKHAIS' A
#
# COMPACT_ATOMS: atom_id res chain seq x y z
N PHE A 1 -7.23 3.35 -5.26
CA PHE A 1 -7.16 1.89 -5.11
C PHE A 1 -7.32 1.54 -3.64
N THR A 2 -7.88 0.37 -3.34
CA THR A 2 -7.93 -0.18 -1.98
C THR A 2 -6.93 -1.32 -1.89
N VAL A 3 -5.97 -1.22 -0.96
CA VAL A 3 -5.02 -2.27 -0.63
C VAL A 3 -5.55 -2.99 0.61
N PHE A 4 -5.70 -4.30 0.51
CA PHE A 4 -6.09 -5.16 1.63
C PHE A 4 -4.83 -5.78 2.21
N LEU A 5 -4.64 -5.65 3.52
CA LEU A 5 -3.53 -6.28 4.22
C LEU A 5 -3.95 -7.65 4.76
N LEU A 6 -2.99 -8.55 4.97
CA LEU A 6 -3.21 -9.90 5.51
C LEU A 6 -3.89 -9.91 6.88
N ASN A 7 -3.72 -8.83 7.67
CA ASN A 7 -4.38 -8.67 8.96
C ASN A 7 -5.83 -8.15 8.86
N GLY A 8 -6.38 -8.02 7.65
CA GLY A 8 -7.73 -7.53 7.38
C GLY A 8 -7.86 -6.00 7.32
N PHE A 9 -6.78 -5.25 7.55
CA PHE A 9 -6.79 -3.79 7.44
C PHE A 9 -6.88 -3.34 5.98
N GLN A 10 -7.54 -2.21 5.74
CA GLN A 10 -7.73 -1.65 4.39
C GLN A 10 -7.10 -0.27 4.31
N LEU A 11 -6.23 -0.09 3.32
CA LEU A 11 -5.63 1.20 2.98
C LEU A 11 -6.24 1.73 1.70
N ARG A 12 -6.73 2.97 1.72
CA ARG A 12 -7.21 3.66 0.52
C ARG A 12 -6.22 4.72 0.11
N GLY A 13 -5.82 4.68 -1.15
CA GLY A 13 -4.83 5.61 -1.67
C GLY A 13 -4.54 5.45 -3.16
N GLN A 14 -3.58 6.23 -3.64
CA GLN A 14 -3.05 6.16 -4.98
C GLN A 14 -1.65 5.53 -4.96
N VAL A 15 -1.38 4.59 -5.87
CA VAL A 15 -0.02 4.05 -6.03
C VAL A 15 0.83 5.10 -6.73
N GLN A 16 1.90 5.55 -6.07
CA GLN A 16 2.85 6.51 -6.62
C GLN A 16 4.04 5.81 -7.29
N SER A 17 4.49 4.70 -6.72
CA SER A 17 5.60 3.90 -7.26
C SER A 17 5.53 2.46 -6.75
N PHE A 18 6.23 1.53 -7.40
CA PHE A 18 6.37 0.15 -6.97
C PHE A 18 7.68 -0.45 -7.47
N ASP A 19 8.19 -1.43 -6.73
CA ASP A 19 9.30 -2.29 -7.15
C ASP A 19 8.91 -3.77 -6.95
N ASN A 20 9.88 -4.69 -6.95
CA ASN A 20 9.62 -6.12 -6.78
C ASN A 20 9.00 -6.46 -5.41
N PHE A 21 9.30 -5.71 -4.36
CA PHE A 21 9.00 -6.05 -2.97
C PHE A 21 8.08 -5.03 -2.28
N THR A 22 7.98 -3.82 -2.81
CA THR A 22 7.30 -2.69 -2.16
C THR A 22 6.34 -1.94 -3.08
N VAL A 23 5.40 -1.22 -2.45
CA VAL A 23 4.49 -0.27 -3.08
C VAL A 23 4.53 1.02 -2.28
N LEU A 24 4.75 2.16 -2.94
CA LEU A 24 4.58 3.48 -2.34
C LEU A 24 3.14 3.93 -2.58
N LEU A 25 2.36 4.03 -1.51
CA LEU A 25 0.97 4.47 -1.52
C LEU A 25 0.87 5.89 -0.95
N GLU A 26 0.16 6.77 -1.64
CA GLU A 26 -0.24 8.06 -1.08
C GLU A 26 -1.67 7.98 -0.53
N THR A 27 -1.83 8.38 0.73
CA THR A 27 -3.12 8.52 1.42
C THR A 27 -3.16 9.88 2.10
N GLU A 28 -4.11 10.73 1.69
CA GLU A 28 -4.35 12.06 2.30
C GLU A 28 -3.07 12.92 2.38
N GLY A 29 -2.26 12.94 1.31
CA GLY A 29 -1.00 13.68 1.24
C GLY A 29 0.17 13.03 1.98
N ASN A 30 -0.02 11.87 2.61
CA ASN A 30 1.03 11.12 3.29
C ASN A 30 1.48 9.93 2.44
N HIS A 31 2.79 9.73 2.35
CA HIS A 31 3.38 8.56 1.69
C HIS A 31 3.59 7.40 2.67
N GLN A 32 3.16 6.21 2.27
CA GLN A 32 3.31 4.96 3.01
C GLN A 32 4.01 3.93 2.13
N LEU A 33 5.16 3.40 2.59
CA LEU A 33 5.84 2.30 1.93
C LEU A 33 5.29 0.97 2.48
N ILE A 34 4.66 0.19 1.62
CA ILE A 34 4.00 -1.07 1.98
C ILE A 34 4.81 -2.23 1.40
N TYR A 35 5.18 -3.21 2.23
CA TYR A 35 5.77 -4.46 1.74
C TYR A 35 4.70 -5.39 1.18
N LYS A 36 4.94 -5.95 -0.02
CA LYS A 36 3.98 -6.82 -0.70
C LYS A 36 3.65 -8.10 0.05
N HIS A 37 4.54 -8.61 0.90
CA HIS A 37 4.26 -9.78 1.73
C HIS A 37 3.18 -9.53 2.79
N ALA A 38 2.83 -8.26 3.06
CA ALA A 38 1.77 -7.89 3.98
C ALA A 38 0.43 -7.63 3.26
N ILE A 39 0.40 -7.65 1.93
CA ILE A 39 -0.78 -7.44 1.10
C ILE A 39 -1.45 -8.81 0.82
N SER A 40 -2.78 -8.85 0.90
CA SER A 40 -3.60 -10.02 0.58
C SER A 40 -3.92 -10.15 -0.91
#